data_AF-A0A9X6B6B2-F1
#
_entry.id   AF-A0A9X6B6B2-F1
#
_cell.length_a   1.000
_cell.length_b   1.000
_cell.length_c   1.000
_cell.angle_alpha   90.00
_cell.angle_beta   90.00
_cell.angle_gamma   90.00
#
_symmetry.space_group_name_H-M   'P 1'
#
loop_
_entity.id
_entity.type
_entity.pdbx_description
1 polymer ?
#
loop_
_entity_poly.entity_id
_entity_poly.type
_entity_poly.pdbx_seq_one_letter_code
_entity_poly.pdbx_strand_id
1 'polypeptide(L)'
;NLSKTRNHKAAKRFFKKALQSFHASKPRTITIDKNPAYPVAITKLKNEKKVPLGTQIRQIKYLNNVVEQDHRFIKKRVRSMLGFKSFGTATCMLAGVEAMHMIKKEQVDLQNQSVRNQKEFIHQLFG
;
A
#
# COMPACT_ATOMS: atom_id res chain seq x y z
N ASN A 1 -2.59 13.59 -6.60
CA ASN A 1 -2.04 14.52 -5.59
C ASN A 1 -3.13 14.97 -4.62
N LEU A 2 -3.63 14.06 -3.79
CA LEU A 2 -4.53 14.40 -2.69
C LEU A 2 -3.95 13.78 -1.43
N SER A 3 -3.06 14.52 -0.77
CA SER A 3 -2.55 14.18 0.56
C SER A 3 -2.71 15.44 1.39
N LYS A 4 -3.65 15.43 2.35
CA LYS A 4 -3.92 16.62 3.18
C LYS A 4 -2.70 17.00 4.04
N THR A 5 -1.92 16.02 4.50
CA THR A 5 -0.58 16.18 5.12
C THR A 5 0.11 14.82 5.31
N ARG A 6 1.44 14.74 5.16
CA ARG A 6 2.25 13.54 5.48
C ARG A 6 2.55 13.46 6.97
N ASN A 7 1.52 13.36 7.80
CA ASN A 7 1.66 13.39 9.26
C ASN A 7 1.85 11.98 9.87
N HIS A 8 2.31 11.93 11.12
CA HIS A 8 2.55 10.67 11.84
C HIS A 8 1.27 9.84 12.06
N LYS A 9 0.08 10.48 12.11
CA LYS A 9 -1.22 9.79 12.23
C LYS A 9 -1.56 9.00 10.96
N ALA A 10 -1.33 9.61 9.79
CA ALA A 10 -1.50 8.96 8.50
C ALA A 10 -0.49 7.82 8.32
N ALA A 11 0.78 8.05 8.66
CA ALA A 11 1.82 7.00 8.66
C ALA A 11 1.45 5.81 9.54
N LYS A 12 0.98 6.06 10.77
CA LYS A 12 0.51 5.00 11.68
C LYS A 12 -0.67 4.22 11.10
N ARG A 13 -1.66 4.91 10.49
CA ARG A 13 -2.81 4.26 9.84
C ARG A 13 -2.35 3.38 8.67
N PHE A 14 -1.41 3.87 7.86
CA PHE A 14 -0.82 3.13 6.76
C PHE A 14 -0.18 1.83 7.24
N PHE A 15 0.71 1.90 8.24
CA PHE A 15 1.35 0.70 8.79
C PHE A 15 0.35 -0.27 9.41
N LYS A 16 -0.69 0.22 10.12
CA LYS A 16 -1.75 -0.67 10.63
C LYS A 16 -2.42 -1.46 9.52
N LYS A 17 -2.75 -0.81 8.40
CA LYS A 17 -3.34 -1.50 7.23
C LYS A 17 -2.35 -2.48 6.60
N ALA A 18 -1.08 -2.09 6.43
CA ALA A 18 -0.06 -2.95 5.84
C ALA A 18 0.19 -4.22 6.66
N LEU A 19 0.22 -4.11 7.99
CA LEU A 19 0.47 -5.22 8.92
C LEU A 19 -0.74 -6.15 9.10
N GLN A 20 -1.91 -5.83 8.54
CA GLN A 20 -3.06 -6.75 8.51
C GLN A 20 -2.89 -7.86 7.47
N SER A 21 -2.03 -7.67 6.47
CA SER A 21 -1.72 -8.71 5.49
C SER A 21 -0.98 -9.88 6.15
N PHE A 22 -1.38 -11.11 5.81
CA PHE A 22 -0.76 -12.34 6.32
C PHE A 22 0.77 -12.33 6.12
N HIS A 23 1.22 -11.99 4.90
CA HIS A 23 2.63 -11.98 4.51
C HIS A 23 3.47 -10.89 5.20
N ALA A 24 2.82 -9.86 5.75
CA ALA A 24 3.50 -8.71 6.37
C ALA A 24 3.21 -8.56 7.87
N SER A 25 2.50 -9.52 8.49
CA SER A 25 1.97 -9.40 9.85
C SER A 25 3.04 -9.25 10.94
N LYS A 26 4.22 -9.85 10.77
CA LYS A 26 5.34 -9.80 11.73
C LYS A 26 6.69 -9.61 11.00
N PRO A 27 6.99 -8.40 10.54
CA PRO A 27 8.21 -8.15 9.78
C PRO A 27 9.43 -8.21 10.70
N ARG A 28 10.52 -8.86 10.24
CA ARG A 28 11.83 -8.77 10.90
C ARG A 28 12.48 -7.40 10.68
N THR A 29 12.19 -6.76 9.55
CA THR A 29 12.79 -5.50 9.13
C THR A 29 11.79 -4.67 8.35
N ILE A 30 11.77 -3.36 8.59
CA ILE A 30 11.02 -2.38 7.83
C ILE A 30 12.00 -1.38 7.23
N THR A 31 12.00 -1.28 5.90
CA THR A 31 12.72 -0.24 5.17
C THR A 31 11.81 0.98 5.01
N ILE A 32 12.31 2.16 5.39
CA ILE A 32 11.57 3.42 5.28
C ILE A 32 12.41 4.50 4.57
N ASP A 33 11.73 5.52 4.06
CA ASP A 33 12.40 6.75 3.62
C ASP A 33 12.82 7.63 4.83
N LYS A 34 13.40 8.80 4.54
CA LYS A 34 13.87 9.75 5.57
C LYS A 34 12.75 10.64 6.14
N ASN A 35 11.48 10.29 5.95
CA ASN A 35 10.37 11.10 6.46
C ASN A 35 10.28 10.99 8.00
N PRO A 36 10.31 12.12 8.74
CA PRO A 36 10.26 12.12 10.21
C PRO A 36 8.96 11.54 10.79
N ALA A 37 7.88 11.45 10.00
CA ALA A 37 6.62 10.85 10.43
C ALA A 37 6.71 9.33 10.67
N TYR A 38 7.59 8.61 9.96
CA TYR A 38 7.65 7.15 10.02
C TYR A 38 8.27 6.60 11.31
N PRO A 39 9.43 7.08 11.80
CA PRO A 39 9.95 6.63 13.09
C PRO A 39 8.95 6.80 14.23
N VAL A 40 8.28 7.96 14.30
CA VAL A 40 7.26 8.24 15.33
C VAL A 40 6.09 7.26 15.23
N ALA A 41 5.63 6.95 14.03
CA ALA A 41 4.55 6.00 13.81
C ALA A 41 4.94 4.57 14.23
N ILE A 42 6.14 4.11 13.87
CA ILE A 42 6.61 2.76 14.20
C ILE A 42 6.84 2.61 15.71
N THR A 43 7.43 3.60 16.39
CA THR A 43 7.58 3.59 17.85
C THR A 43 6.22 3.47 18.55
N LYS A 44 5.21 4.23 18.11
CA LYS A 44 3.84 4.10 18.64
C LYS A 44 3.27 2.69 18.42
N LEU A 45 3.55 2.06 17.29
CA LEU A 45 3.06 0.70 16.98
C LEU A 45 3.78 -0.40 17.76
N LYS A 46 5.08 -0.21 18.07
CA LYS A 46 5.83 -1.08 18.98
C LYS A 46 5.23 -1.04 20.39
N ASN A 47 4.92 0.16 20.90
CA ASN A 47 4.27 0.33 22.21
C ASN A 47 2.88 -0.31 22.26
N GLU A 48 2.12 -0.25 21.15
CA GLU A 48 0.82 -0.92 21.02
C GLU A 48 0.92 -2.45 20.79
N LYS A 49 2.13 -3.04 20.81
CA LYS A 49 2.39 -4.45 20.50
C LYS A 49 1.88 -4.88 19.11
N LYS A 50 1.70 -3.93 18.18
CA LYS A 50 1.30 -4.18 16.78
C LYS A 50 2.48 -4.48 15.87
N VAL A 51 3.68 -4.06 16.26
CA VAL A 51 4.96 -4.39 15.61
C VAL A 51 5.85 -5.08 16.63
N PRO A 52 6.51 -6.20 16.31
CA PRO A 52 7.46 -6.84 17.22
C PRO A 52 8.56 -5.87 17.66
N LEU A 53 8.92 -5.89 18.95
CA LEU A 53 9.95 -4.99 19.50
C LEU A 53 11.30 -5.15 18.78
N GLY A 54 11.65 -6.39 18.43
CA GLY A 54 12.86 -6.75 17.68
C GLY A 54 12.87 -6.35 16.19
N THR A 55 11.80 -5.73 15.68
CA THR A 55 11.75 -5.26 14.29
C THR A 55 12.80 -4.17 14.07
N GLN A 56 13.72 -4.40 13.13
CA GLN A 56 14.74 -3.42 12.75
C GLN A 56 14.17 -2.39 11.77
N ILE A 57 14.50 -1.12 11.96
CA ILE A 57 14.15 -0.04 11.03
C ILE A 57 15.41 0.32 10.24
N ARG A 58 15.29 0.34 8.91
CA ARG A 58 16.41 0.66 8.01
C ARG A 58 16.04 1.83 7.11
N GLN A 59 16.97 2.78 6.94
CA GLN A 59 16.83 3.93 6.05
C GLN A 59 17.88 3.87 4.95
N ILE A 60 17.66 3.01 3.96
CA ILE A 60 18.64 2.72 2.91
C ILE A 60 18.10 3.22 1.57
N LYS A 61 18.79 4.21 0.98
CA LYS A 61 18.36 4.89 -0.26
C LYS A 61 18.10 3.92 -1.41
N TYR A 62 19.00 2.96 -1.64
CA TYR A 62 18.86 2.05 -2.78
C TYR A 62 17.70 1.06 -2.61
N LEU A 63 17.38 0.63 -1.38
CA LEU A 63 16.21 -0.23 -1.14
C LEU A 63 14.90 0.52 -1.36
N ASN A 64 14.89 1.83 -1.05
CA ASN A 64 13.73 2.67 -1.36
C ASN A 64 13.51 2.81 -2.87
N ASN A 65 14.55 2.69 -3.71
CA ASN A 65 14.39 2.74 -5.16
C ASN A 65 13.53 1.60 -5.70
N VAL A 66 13.53 0.42 -5.07
CA VAL A 66 12.69 -0.73 -5.48
C VAL A 66 11.22 -0.40 -5.26
N VAL A 67 10.89 0.17 -4.09
CA VAL A 67 9.52 0.62 -3.77
C VAL A 67 9.10 1.76 -4.72
N GLU A 68 9.98 2.74 -4.94
CA GLU A 68 9.73 3.82 -5.90
C GLU A 68 9.57 3.34 -7.34
N GLN A 69 10.22 2.22 -7.70
CA GLN A 69 10.06 1.58 -9.00
C GLN A 69 8.71 0.91 -9.16
N ASP A 70 8.24 0.17 -8.16
CA ASP A 70 6.91 -0.43 -8.22
C ASP A 70 5.81 0.64 -8.33
N HIS A 71 6.00 1.79 -7.67
CA HIS A 71 5.11 2.94 -7.80
C HIS A 71 5.10 3.61 -9.18
N ARG A 72 6.11 3.38 -10.05
CA ARG A 72 6.19 4.09 -11.36
C ARG A 72 4.98 3.81 -12.24
N PHE A 73 4.45 2.60 -12.22
CA PHE A 73 3.29 2.24 -13.03
C PHE A 73 2.06 3.06 -12.63
N ILE A 74 1.73 3.06 -11.34
CA ILE A 74 0.60 3.80 -10.79
C ILE A 74 0.81 5.30 -11.02
N LYS A 75 1.99 5.85 -10.72
CA LYS A 75 2.32 7.27 -10.96
C LYS A 75 2.15 7.67 -12.43
N LYS A 76 2.57 6.82 -13.38
CA LYS A 76 2.41 7.08 -14.82
C LYS A 76 0.94 7.19 -15.21
N ARG A 77 0.10 6.26 -14.74
CA ARG A 77 -1.36 6.28 -14.99
C ARG A 77 -2.03 7.51 -14.36
N VAL A 78 -1.72 7.81 -13.11
CA VAL A 78 -2.26 9.00 -12.41
C VAL A 78 -1.85 10.30 -13.12
N ARG A 79 -0.61 10.37 -13.64
CA ARG A 79 -0.13 11.54 -14.40
C ARG A 79 -0.88 11.72 -15.72
N SER A 80 -1.15 10.64 -16.45
CA SER A 80 -1.97 10.72 -17.69
C SER A 80 -3.42 11.13 -17.43
N MET A 81 -3.94 10.88 -16.22
CA MET A 81 -5.29 11.28 -15.81
C MET A 81 -5.38 12.75 -15.35
N LEU A 82 -4.27 13.52 -15.42
CA LEU A 82 -4.16 14.90 -14.90
C LEU A 82 -4.41 15.01 -13.38
N GLY A 83 -4.22 13.91 -12.65
CA GLY A 83 -4.50 13.83 -11.22
C GLY A 83 -5.98 13.63 -10.89
N PHE A 84 -6.30 13.68 -9.59
CA PHE A 84 -7.65 13.41 -9.09
C PHE A 84 -8.26 14.68 -8.50
N LYS A 85 -9.54 14.93 -8.80
CA LYS A 85 -10.29 16.08 -8.31
C LYS A 85 -10.91 15.88 -6.92
N SER A 86 -11.08 14.63 -6.47
CA SER A 86 -11.64 14.29 -5.16
C SER A 86 -11.00 13.02 -4.58
N PHE A 87 -11.07 12.85 -3.25
CA PHE A 87 -10.57 11.64 -2.58
C PHE A 87 -11.39 10.39 -2.94
N GLY A 88 -12.70 10.53 -3.13
CA GLY A 88 -13.57 9.43 -3.56
C GLY A 88 -13.15 8.92 -4.93
N THR A 89 -13.03 9.84 -5.90
CA THR A 89 -12.55 9.51 -7.26
C THR A 89 -11.15 8.90 -7.23
N ALA A 90 -10.24 9.45 -6.43
CA ALA A 90 -8.88 8.91 -6.29
C ALA A 90 -8.90 7.47 -5.77
N THR A 91 -9.76 7.15 -4.80
CA THR A 91 -9.83 5.83 -4.18
C THR A 91 -10.35 4.80 -5.18
N CYS A 92 -11.48 5.07 -5.84
CA CYS A 92 -12.05 4.15 -6.84
C CYS A 92 -11.11 3.94 -8.03
N MET A 93 -10.49 5.01 -8.54
CA MET A 93 -9.58 4.90 -9.69
C MET A 93 -8.28 4.16 -9.32
N LEU A 94 -7.70 4.42 -8.15
CA LEU A 94 -6.50 3.69 -7.71
C LEU A 94 -6.79 2.21 -7.51
N ALA A 95 -7.93 1.85 -6.92
CA ALA A 95 -8.35 0.46 -6.78
C ALA A 95 -8.48 -0.23 -8.15
N GLY A 96 -9.10 0.43 -9.14
CA GLY A 96 -9.20 -0.11 -10.49
C GLY A 96 -7.86 -0.28 -11.20
N VAL A 97 -6.95 0.70 -11.08
CA VAL A 97 -5.60 0.61 -11.66
C VAL A 97 -4.79 -0.51 -11.00
N GLU A 98 -4.91 -0.67 -9.68
CA GLU A 98 -4.25 -1.72 -8.91
C GLU A 98 -4.77 -3.11 -9.32
N ALA A 99 -6.09 -3.29 -9.40
CA ALA A 99 -6.72 -4.52 -9.85
C ALA A 99 -6.25 -4.95 -11.24
N MET A 100 -6.25 -4.02 -12.20
CA MET A 100 -5.78 -4.30 -13.57
C MET A 100 -4.29 -4.67 -13.60
N HIS A 101 -3.49 -4.07 -12.72
CA HIS A 101 -2.06 -4.39 -12.58
C HIS A 101 -1.83 -5.77 -11.97
N MET A 102 -2.63 -6.16 -10.96
CA MET A 102 -2.59 -7.49 -10.36
C MET A 102 -2.97 -8.58 -11.37
N ILE A 103 -4.04 -8.35 -12.17
CA ILE A 103 -4.44 -9.26 -13.26
C ILE A 103 -3.29 -9.40 -14.27
N LYS A 104 -2.70 -8.29 -14.71
CA LYS A 104 -1.59 -8.31 -15.67
C LYS A 104 -0.35 -9.04 -15.14
N LYS A 105 -0.11 -9.02 -13.83
CA LYS A 105 0.99 -9.74 -13.18
C LYS A 105 0.63 -11.19 -12.82
N GLU A 106 -0.56 -11.67 -13.19
CA GLU A 106 -1.06 -13.00 -12.82
C GLU A 106 -1.05 -13.24 -11.30
N GLN A 107 -1.16 -12.16 -10.51
CA GLN A 107 -1.17 -12.21 -9.05
C GLN A 107 -2.53 -12.56 -8.47
N VAL A 108 -3.54 -12.67 -9.33
CA VAL A 108 -4.89 -13.10 -8.96
C VAL A 108 -4.97 -14.60 -9.24
N ASP A 109 -4.77 -15.40 -8.20
CA ASP A 109 -5.03 -16.84 -8.25
C ASP A 109 -6.55 -17.05 -8.23
N LEU A 110 -7.18 -16.93 -9.40
CA LEU A 110 -8.56 -17.37 -9.60
C LEU A 110 -8.53 -18.90 -9.64
N GLN A 111 -8.37 -19.55 -8.49
CA GLN A 111 -8.45 -21.01 -8.36
C GLN A 111 -9.79 -21.45 -8.94
N ASN A 112 -9.72 -22.05 -10.13
CA ASN A 112 -10.80 -22.16 -11.12
C ASN A 112 -11.29 -20.79 -11.62
N GLN A 113 -11.14 -20.55 -12.93
CA GLN A 113 -11.69 -19.42 -13.70
C GLN A 113 -13.24 -19.43 -13.75
N SER A 114 -13.89 -19.82 -12.67
CA SER A 114 -15.34 -19.75 -12.50
C SER A 114 -15.78 -18.29 -12.59
N VAL A 115 -16.81 -18.05 -13.40
CA VAL A 115 -17.51 -16.76 -13.51
C VAL A 115 -17.92 -16.23 -12.14
N ARG A 116 -18.16 -17.11 -11.16
CA ARG A 116 -18.48 -16.75 -9.78
C ARG A 116 -17.30 -16.10 -9.03
N ASN A 117 -16.09 -16.64 -9.19
CA ASN A 117 -14.87 -16.10 -8.57
C ASN A 117 -14.50 -14.75 -9.19
N GLN A 118 -14.69 -14.61 -10.50
CA GLN A 118 -14.52 -13.32 -11.19
C GLN A 118 -15.54 -12.27 -10.72
N LYS A 119 -16.80 -12.67 -10.54
CA LYS A 119 -17.86 -11.79 -10.01
C LYS A 119 -17.57 -11.37 -8.57
N GLU A 120 -17.14 -12.28 -7.71
CA GLU A 120 -16.76 -11.96 -6.33
C GLU A 120 -15.55 -11.04 -6.26
N PHE A 121 -14.54 -11.25 -7.12
CA PHE A 121 -13.38 -10.36 -7.22
C PHE A 121 -13.78 -8.95 -7.66
N ILE A 122 -14.63 -8.82 -8.69
CA ILE A 122 -15.14 -7.52 -9.15
C ILE A 122 -15.98 -6.84 -8.05
N HIS A 123 -16.83 -7.60 -7.35
CA HIS A 123 -17.64 -7.07 -6.24
C HIS A 123 -16.79 -6.64 -5.04
N GLN A 124 -15.70 -7.34 -4.71
CA GLN A 124 -14.78 -6.88 -3.66
C GLN A 124 -14.01 -5.61 -4.04
N LEU A 125 -13.78 -5.39 -5.33
CA LEU A 125 -13.02 -4.23 -5.83
C LEU A 125 -13.88 -2.98 -6.04
N PHE A 126 -15.12 -3.15 -6.49
CA PHE A 126 -15.98 -2.06 -6.96
C PHE A 126 -17.39 -2.03 -6.34
N GLY A 127 -17.76 -3.02 -5.53
CA GLY A 127 -19.03 -3.10 -4.81
C GLY A 127 -19.05 -2.34 -3.50
#